data_AF-A0AA85IZ87-F1
#
_entry.id   AF-A0AA85IZ87-F1
#
_cell.length_a   1.000
_cell.length_b   1.000
_cell.length_c   1.000
_cell.angle_alpha   90.00
_cell.angle_beta   90.00
_cell.angle_gamma   90.00
#
_symmetry.space_group_name_H-M   'P 1'
#
loop_
_entity.id
_entity.type
_entity.pdbx_description
1 polymer ?
#
loop_
_entity_poly.entity_id
_entity_poly.type
_entity_poly.pdbx_seq_one_letter_code
_entity_poly.pdbx_strand_id
1 'polypeptide(L)'
;MNEAMRLGLQKSTSEKSSIKMFPSYVTRTRNGTETGNYLALDLGGTNYRVLAVTLEGLTHATLLRWTKGFSASGVEGHNVAELLQVALDQLGLNVKCVAVVNDTIGTLASCALENPKCAVGLIAGTGTKVAYIEDASKVELMTGVKEPEVVINTEYGAFGQKGELNCWRTQFDKCMDAESLHPGKQLYEKMVSGIYLGELVRHILVYLVEQNILFRGKLPER
;
A
#
# COMPACT_ATOMS: atom_id res chain seq x y z
N MET A 1 -2.61 6.07 -15.73
CA MET A 1 -1.97 5.18 -14.74
C MET A 1 -0.61 4.68 -15.24
N ASN A 2 -0.51 4.03 -16.41
CA ASN A 2 0.77 3.53 -16.95
C ASN A 2 1.91 4.55 -16.94
N GLU A 3 1.64 5.80 -17.36
CA GLU A 3 2.66 6.85 -17.33
C GLU A 3 3.14 7.17 -15.90
N ALA A 4 2.23 7.22 -14.92
CA ALA A 4 2.61 7.41 -13.52
C ALA A 4 3.46 6.24 -13.00
N MET A 5 3.16 5.00 -13.40
CA MET A 5 3.99 3.84 -13.06
C MET A 5 5.40 3.98 -13.66
N ARG A 6 5.50 4.31 -14.96
CA ARG A 6 6.78 4.52 -15.64
C ARG A 6 7.62 5.61 -14.98
N LEU A 7 7.00 6.75 -14.65
CA LEU A 7 7.66 7.85 -13.95
C LEU A 7 8.11 7.44 -12.54
N GLY A 8 7.31 6.62 -11.85
CA GLY A 8 7.58 6.15 -10.49
C GLY A 8 8.81 5.25 -10.41
N LEU A 9 9.11 4.48 -11.46
CA LEU A 9 10.27 3.57 -11.50
C LEU A 9 11.63 4.26 -11.70
N GLN A 10 11.63 5.50 -12.21
CA GLN A 10 12.84 6.22 -12.58
C GLN A 10 13.27 7.21 -11.50
N LYS A 11 14.58 7.25 -11.20
CA LYS A 11 15.12 8.08 -10.11
C LYS A 11 14.89 9.57 -10.39
N SER A 12 15.05 9.98 -11.65
CA SER A 12 14.92 11.36 -12.09
C SER A 12 13.47 11.88 -12.17
N THR A 13 12.48 10.99 -12.20
CA THR A 13 11.06 11.39 -12.40
C THR A 13 10.11 10.93 -11.30
N SER A 14 10.54 10.12 -10.35
CA SER A 14 9.70 9.55 -9.29
C SER A 14 8.90 10.60 -8.50
N GLU A 15 9.45 11.80 -8.29
CA GLU A 15 8.77 12.92 -7.60
C GLU A 15 7.59 13.50 -8.39
N LYS A 16 7.63 13.38 -9.72
CA LYS A 16 6.56 13.80 -10.62
C LYS A 16 5.41 12.81 -10.64
N SER A 17 5.67 11.55 -10.27
CA SER A 17 4.63 10.54 -10.20
C SER A 17 3.75 10.66 -8.96
N SER A 18 2.46 10.36 -9.12
CA SER A 18 1.54 10.09 -8.03
C SER A 18 1.67 8.65 -7.48
N ILE A 19 2.26 7.73 -8.25
CA ILE A 19 2.44 6.31 -7.91
C ILE A 19 3.92 6.07 -7.59
N LYS A 20 4.21 5.52 -6.40
CA LYS A 20 5.58 5.50 -5.85
C LYS A 20 6.46 4.36 -6.33
N MET A 21 5.86 3.22 -6.70
CA MET A 21 6.58 2.08 -7.29
C MET A 21 7.77 1.60 -6.43
N PHE A 22 7.53 1.39 -5.14
CA PHE A 22 8.58 1.00 -4.21
C PHE A 22 9.11 -0.41 -4.52
N PRO A 23 10.42 -0.57 -4.73
CA PRO A 23 11.03 -1.88 -4.88
C PRO A 23 10.98 -2.65 -3.56
N SER A 24 10.59 -3.92 -3.64
CA SER A 24 10.47 -4.77 -2.45
C SER A 24 11.73 -5.52 -2.05
N TYR A 25 12.71 -5.60 -2.96
CA TYR A 25 13.89 -6.48 -2.86
C TYR A 25 13.55 -7.97 -2.85
N VAL A 26 12.30 -8.35 -3.13
CA VAL A 26 11.91 -9.72 -3.45
C VAL A 26 12.10 -9.93 -4.95
N THR A 27 13.16 -10.64 -5.33
CA THR A 27 13.62 -10.78 -6.72
C THR A 27 13.18 -12.07 -7.40
N ARG A 28 12.60 -12.99 -6.63
CA ARG A 28 11.97 -14.21 -7.12
C ARG A 28 10.78 -14.56 -6.24
N THR A 29 9.69 -14.96 -6.87
CA THR A 29 8.52 -15.48 -6.16
C THR A 29 8.75 -16.94 -5.72
N ARG A 30 9.44 -17.76 -6.54
CA ARG A 30 9.91 -19.12 -6.20
C ARG A 30 11.01 -19.65 -7.11
N ASN A 31 11.73 -20.67 -6.63
CA ASN A 31 12.29 -21.74 -7.48
C ASN A 31 11.98 -23.17 -6.98
N GLY A 32 11.22 -23.33 -5.88
CA GLY A 32 10.80 -24.63 -5.34
C GLY A 32 11.88 -25.33 -4.51
N THR A 33 12.98 -24.65 -4.20
CA THR A 33 14.08 -25.18 -3.37
C THR A 33 14.01 -24.69 -1.92
N GLU A 34 13.02 -23.87 -1.60
CA GLU A 34 12.83 -23.30 -0.28
C GLU A 34 12.47 -24.41 0.72
N THR A 35 13.34 -24.64 1.70
CA THR A 35 13.15 -25.65 2.76
C THR A 35 13.58 -25.06 4.11
N GLY A 36 12.88 -25.42 5.18
CA GLY A 36 13.17 -24.95 6.53
C GLY A 36 11.94 -24.56 7.32
N ASN A 37 12.15 -24.21 8.59
CA ASN A 37 11.11 -23.72 9.48
C ASN A 37 11.19 -22.20 9.55
N TYR A 38 10.07 -21.52 9.25
CA TYR A 38 9.98 -20.07 9.24
C TYR A 38 8.86 -19.61 10.17
N LEU A 39 9.07 -18.46 10.81
CA LEU A 39 8.04 -17.75 11.56
C LEU A 39 7.59 -16.54 10.73
N ALA A 40 6.29 -16.29 10.70
CA ALA A 40 5.71 -15.11 10.08
C ALA A 40 4.99 -14.29 11.15
N LEU A 41 5.19 -12.98 11.13
CA LEU A 41 4.51 -12.02 11.98
C LEU A 41 3.73 -11.07 11.06
N ASP A 42 2.40 -11.16 11.08
CA ASP A 42 1.54 -10.24 10.34
C ASP A 42 1.19 -9.04 11.21
N LEU A 43 1.62 -7.87 10.75
CA LEU A 43 1.42 -6.57 11.38
C LEU A 43 0.66 -5.67 10.37
N GLY A 44 -0.60 -6.02 10.10
CA GLY A 44 -1.29 -5.49 8.91
C GLY A 44 -2.83 -5.60 8.77
N GLY A 45 -3.69 -5.54 9.80
CA GLY A 45 -5.14 -5.82 9.71
C GLY A 45 -6.12 -4.84 10.37
N THR A 46 -7.34 -5.32 10.64
CA THR A 46 -8.33 -4.69 11.54
C THR A 46 -7.73 -4.50 12.95
N ASN A 47 -6.67 -5.26 13.26
CA ASN A 47 -5.69 -4.95 14.28
C ASN A 47 -4.33 -4.75 13.59
N TYR A 48 -3.76 -3.55 13.72
CA TYR A 48 -2.39 -3.12 13.35
C TYR A 48 -2.08 -2.85 11.86
N ARG A 49 -1.68 -1.62 11.46
CA ARG A 49 -1.10 -1.32 10.12
C ARG A 49 -0.09 -0.17 10.13
N VAL A 50 1.11 -0.41 9.60
CA VAL A 50 2.16 0.57 9.26
C VAL A 50 2.05 0.90 7.77
N LEU A 51 2.20 2.17 7.34
CA LEU A 51 1.89 2.54 5.92
C LEU A 51 2.91 3.35 5.15
N ALA A 52 4.10 3.58 5.68
CA ALA A 52 5.15 4.14 4.86
C ALA A 52 6.47 3.57 5.33
N VAL A 53 7.02 2.61 4.59
CA VAL A 53 8.31 1.99 4.88
C VAL A 53 9.17 2.11 3.65
N THR A 54 10.37 2.66 3.79
CA THR A 54 11.40 2.55 2.75
C THR A 54 12.11 1.22 2.93
N LEU A 55 11.96 0.33 1.95
CA LEU A 55 12.76 -0.89 1.88
C LEU A 55 14.05 -0.56 1.15
N GLU A 56 15.20 -0.88 1.75
CA GLU A 56 16.53 -0.78 1.13
C GLU A 56 17.22 -2.15 1.07
N GLY A 57 16.47 -3.20 1.42
CA GLY A 57 16.87 -4.59 1.51
C GLY A 57 15.84 -5.36 2.34
N LEU A 58 15.92 -6.69 2.35
CA LEU A 58 14.93 -7.52 3.06
C LEU A 58 14.83 -7.18 4.56
N THR A 59 15.94 -6.78 5.20
CA THR A 59 16.00 -6.44 6.63
C THR A 59 16.25 -4.95 6.88
N HIS A 60 16.11 -4.08 5.88
CA HIS A 60 16.28 -2.65 6.04
C HIS A 60 15.00 -1.93 5.62
N ALA A 61 14.20 -1.58 6.62
CA ALA A 61 12.82 -1.15 6.47
C ALA A 61 12.56 0.07 7.37
N THR A 62 12.76 1.27 6.84
CA THR A 62 12.63 2.51 7.63
C THR A 62 11.19 3.00 7.66
N LEU A 63 10.59 3.07 8.85
CA LEU A 63 9.24 3.65 9.01
C LEU A 63 9.28 5.16 8.76
N LEU A 64 8.58 5.65 7.75
CA LEU A 64 8.47 7.08 7.45
C LEU A 64 7.37 7.77 8.27
N ARG A 65 6.22 7.12 8.46
CA ARG A 65 5.11 7.66 9.22
C ARG A 65 4.12 6.59 9.67
N TRP A 66 3.59 6.78 10.86
CA TRP A 66 2.42 6.06 11.35
C TRP A 66 1.14 6.47 10.61
N THR A 67 0.17 5.56 10.59
CA THR A 67 -1.18 5.83 10.08
C THR A 67 -2.20 5.07 10.92
N LYS A 68 -3.50 5.28 10.63
CA LYS A 68 -4.61 4.43 11.11
C LYS A 68 -4.60 4.20 12.64
N GLY A 69 -4.27 5.25 13.40
CA GLY A 69 -4.36 5.27 14.86
C GLY A 69 -3.09 4.86 15.62
N PHE A 70 -1.97 4.57 14.95
CA PHE A 70 -0.69 4.32 15.61
C PHE A 70 0.08 5.62 15.87
N SER A 71 0.83 5.63 16.96
CA SER A 71 1.67 6.78 17.34
C SER A 71 2.79 6.38 18.31
N ALA A 72 3.35 5.18 18.18
CA ALA A 72 4.44 4.74 19.04
C ALA A 72 5.68 5.61 18.80
N SER A 73 6.13 6.29 19.86
CA SER A 73 7.29 7.17 19.82
C SER A 73 8.57 6.40 19.55
N GLY A 74 9.53 7.01 18.84
CA GLY A 74 10.85 6.44 18.60
C GLY A 74 10.91 5.36 17.51
N VAL A 75 9.85 5.22 16.69
CA VAL A 75 9.82 4.24 15.58
C VAL A 75 9.92 4.93 14.22
N GLU A 76 9.27 6.08 14.02
CA GLU A 76 9.43 6.85 12.78
C GLU A 76 10.91 7.26 12.60
N GLY A 77 11.40 7.16 11.37
CA GLY A 77 12.80 7.35 10.99
C GLY A 77 13.71 6.15 11.27
N HIS A 78 13.23 5.07 11.88
CA HIS A 78 14.06 3.94 12.29
C HIS A 78 13.74 2.66 11.51
N ASN A 79 14.72 1.75 11.43
CA ASN A 79 14.58 0.45 10.80
C ASN A 79 13.75 -0.50 11.69
N VAL A 80 12.54 -0.85 11.25
CA VAL A 80 11.62 -1.68 12.04
C VAL A 80 12.11 -3.12 12.20
N ALA A 81 12.92 -3.63 11.27
CA ALA A 81 13.52 -4.97 11.39
C ALA A 81 14.55 -5.02 12.54
N GLU A 82 15.34 -3.95 12.68
CA GLU A 82 16.32 -3.81 13.75
C GLU A 82 15.65 -3.61 15.11
N LEU A 83 14.61 -2.76 15.17
CA LEU A 83 13.81 -2.59 16.39
C LEU A 83 13.19 -3.91 16.85
N LEU A 84 12.69 -4.72 15.92
CA LEU A 84 12.19 -6.06 16.23
C LEU A 84 13.32 -6.99 16.70
N GLN A 85 14.47 -7.00 16.01
CA GLN A 85 15.60 -7.86 16.39
C GLN A 85 16.11 -7.54 17.81
N VAL A 86 16.25 -6.26 18.15
CA VAL A 86 16.66 -5.82 19.50
C VAL A 86 15.67 -6.34 20.55
N ALA A 87 14.36 -6.25 20.28
CA ALA A 87 13.34 -6.76 21.21
C ALA A 87 13.40 -8.29 21.36
N LEU A 88 13.64 -9.03 20.28
CA LEU A 88 13.80 -10.49 20.32
C LEU A 88 15.05 -10.91 21.11
N ASP A 89 16.17 -10.22 20.90
CA ASP A 89 17.44 -10.49 21.57
C ASP A 89 17.33 -10.20 23.09
N GLN A 90 16.64 -9.12 23.48
CA GLN A 90 16.37 -8.79 24.88
C GLN A 90 15.52 -9.85 25.59
N LEU A 91 14.62 -10.50 24.87
CA LEU A 91 13.81 -11.61 25.38
C LEU A 91 14.57 -12.95 25.39
N GLY A 92 15.80 -13.00 24.87
CA GLY A 92 16.60 -14.22 24.75
C GLY A 92 16.03 -15.22 23.73
N LEU A 93 15.23 -14.74 22.78
CA LEU A 93 14.62 -15.58 21.75
C LEU A 93 15.61 -15.84 20.63
N ASN A 94 15.88 -17.11 20.32
CA ASN A 94 16.74 -17.50 19.19
C ASN A 94 15.99 -17.39 17.85
N VAL A 95 15.60 -16.16 17.49
CA VAL A 95 14.86 -15.84 16.27
C VAL A 95 15.55 -14.69 15.56
N LYS A 96 15.73 -14.81 14.24
CA LYS A 96 16.34 -13.77 13.40
C LYS A 96 15.30 -13.16 12.45
N CYS A 97 15.17 -11.84 12.47
CA CYS A 97 14.39 -11.13 11.45
C CYS A 97 15.17 -11.15 10.13
N VAL A 98 14.62 -11.83 9.13
CA VAL A 98 15.26 -12.00 7.80
C VAL A 98 14.55 -11.26 6.68
N ALA A 99 13.31 -10.81 6.92
CA ALA A 99 12.54 -10.07 5.95
C ALA A 99 11.45 -9.22 6.61
N VAL A 100 11.24 -8.02 6.07
CA VAL A 100 10.03 -7.20 6.27
C VAL A 100 9.31 -7.14 4.93
N VAL A 101 8.04 -7.55 4.91
CA VAL A 101 7.29 -7.75 3.66
C VAL A 101 5.98 -6.96 3.74
N ASN A 102 5.59 -6.32 2.63
CA ASN A 102 4.27 -5.72 2.51
C ASN A 102 3.20 -6.80 2.26
N ASP A 103 2.03 -6.63 2.87
CA ASP A 103 0.85 -7.52 2.75
C ASP A 103 0.53 -7.95 1.30
N THR A 104 0.60 -7.02 0.35
CA THR A 104 0.27 -7.26 -1.05
C THR A 104 1.32 -8.12 -1.75
N ILE A 105 2.58 -7.99 -1.33
CA ILE A 105 3.69 -8.83 -1.78
C ILE A 105 3.56 -10.23 -1.20
N GLY A 106 3.23 -10.35 0.08
CA GLY A 106 2.93 -11.63 0.72
C GLY A 106 1.76 -12.34 0.04
N THR A 107 0.73 -11.59 -0.36
CA THR A 107 -0.41 -12.10 -1.13
C THR A 107 0.02 -12.63 -2.50
N LEU A 108 0.82 -11.87 -3.25
CA LEU A 108 1.42 -12.33 -4.51
C LEU A 108 2.24 -13.60 -4.30
N ALA A 109 3.15 -13.60 -3.32
CA ALA A 109 4.01 -14.73 -3.03
C ALA A 109 3.18 -15.99 -2.70
N SER A 110 2.16 -15.86 -1.86
CA SER A 110 1.22 -16.93 -1.49
C SER A 110 0.54 -17.55 -2.72
N CYS A 111 0.00 -16.73 -3.62
CA CYS A 111 -0.63 -17.22 -4.85
C CYS A 111 0.39 -17.83 -5.83
N ALA A 112 1.60 -17.25 -5.90
CA ALA A 112 2.69 -17.78 -6.71
C ALA A 112 3.22 -19.13 -6.19
N LEU A 113 2.89 -19.50 -4.95
CA LEU A 113 3.20 -20.83 -4.42
C LEU A 113 2.46 -21.92 -5.20
N GLU A 114 1.19 -21.69 -5.51
CA GLU A 114 0.33 -22.65 -6.19
C GLU A 114 0.37 -22.52 -7.70
N ASN A 115 0.51 -21.28 -8.20
CA ASN A 115 0.52 -20.98 -9.63
C ASN A 115 1.76 -20.15 -10.01
N PRO A 116 2.77 -20.76 -10.66
CA PRO A 116 3.98 -20.07 -11.09
C PRO A 116 3.73 -18.91 -12.08
N LYS A 117 2.54 -18.82 -12.69
CA LYS A 117 2.16 -17.71 -13.58
C LYS A 117 1.58 -16.50 -12.83
N CYS A 118 1.41 -16.58 -11.51
CA CYS A 118 0.93 -15.47 -10.70
C CYS A 118 2.00 -14.35 -10.68
N ALA A 119 1.68 -13.23 -11.31
CA ALA A 119 2.58 -12.08 -11.42
C ALA A 119 2.04 -10.80 -10.76
N VAL A 120 0.82 -10.85 -10.20
CA VAL A 120 0.14 -9.71 -9.59
C VAL A 120 -0.55 -10.13 -8.30
N GLY A 121 -0.30 -9.38 -7.23
CA GLY A 121 -1.04 -9.43 -5.96
C GLY A 121 -1.96 -8.21 -5.86
N LEU A 122 -3.20 -8.42 -5.43
CA LEU A 122 -4.21 -7.38 -5.27
C LEU A 122 -4.87 -7.51 -3.89
N ILE A 123 -4.89 -6.41 -3.15
CA ILE A 123 -5.74 -6.23 -1.98
C ILE A 123 -6.92 -5.36 -2.39
N ALA A 124 -8.13 -5.88 -2.23
CA ALA A 124 -9.38 -5.14 -2.40
C ALA A 124 -10.28 -5.39 -1.18
N GLY A 125 -10.28 -4.44 -0.25
CA GLY A 125 -11.02 -4.54 1.01
C GLY A 125 -11.24 -3.16 1.60
N THR A 126 -10.91 -2.96 2.89
CA THR A 126 -10.98 -1.64 3.54
C THR A 126 -10.20 -0.57 2.75
N GLY A 127 -9.00 -0.91 2.29
CA GLY A 127 -8.21 -0.11 1.36
C GLY A 127 -7.97 -0.89 0.08
N THR A 128 -7.11 -0.36 -0.79
CA THR A 128 -6.71 -1.11 -1.98
C THR A 128 -5.23 -0.94 -2.30
N LYS A 129 -4.58 -2.03 -2.69
CA LYS A 129 -3.14 -2.07 -3.02
C LYS A 129 -2.87 -3.08 -4.12
N VAL A 130 -1.84 -2.81 -4.92
CA VAL A 130 -1.36 -3.72 -5.98
C VAL A 130 0.15 -3.85 -5.90
N ALA A 131 0.62 -5.08 -6.02
CA ALA A 131 2.01 -5.42 -6.25
C ALA A 131 2.13 -6.28 -7.51
N TYR A 132 3.22 -6.15 -8.25
CA TYR A 132 3.45 -6.96 -9.45
C TYR A 132 4.94 -7.23 -9.67
N ILE A 133 5.25 -8.23 -10.50
CA ILE A 133 6.63 -8.54 -10.93
C ILE A 133 7.02 -7.59 -12.08
N GLU A 134 8.07 -6.81 -11.88
CA GLU A 134 8.66 -5.91 -12.88
C GLU A 134 10.04 -6.39 -13.32
N ASP A 135 10.42 -6.03 -14.54
CA ASP A 135 11.77 -6.14 -15.06
C ASP A 135 12.71 -5.21 -14.28
N ALA A 136 13.65 -5.81 -13.53
CA ALA A 136 14.56 -5.09 -12.66
C ALA A 136 15.42 -4.06 -13.42
N SER A 137 15.65 -4.24 -14.73
CA SER A 137 16.42 -3.29 -15.55
C SER A 137 15.71 -1.93 -15.71
N LYS A 138 14.40 -1.86 -15.47
CA LYS A 138 13.60 -0.64 -15.54
C LYS A 138 13.50 0.11 -14.21
N VAL A 139 14.01 -0.48 -13.13
CA VAL A 139 13.85 0.04 -11.76
C VAL A 139 15.12 0.76 -11.33
N GLU A 140 15.17 2.07 -11.52
CA GLU A 140 16.35 2.90 -11.14
C GLU A 140 16.39 3.23 -9.64
N LEU A 141 15.34 2.88 -8.90
CA LEU A 141 15.19 3.16 -7.46
C LEU A 141 15.97 2.21 -6.56
N MET A 142 16.53 1.13 -7.12
CA MET A 142 17.24 0.09 -6.37
C MET A 142 18.67 -0.05 -6.88
N THR A 143 19.56 -0.46 -5.99
CA THR A 143 20.96 -0.75 -6.30
C THR A 143 21.29 -2.19 -5.87
N GLY A 144 22.28 -2.80 -6.53
CA GLY A 144 22.86 -4.07 -6.09
C GLY A 144 22.06 -5.34 -6.41
N VAL A 145 20.95 -5.24 -7.14
CA VAL A 145 20.18 -6.40 -7.61
C VAL A 145 20.67 -6.88 -8.97
N LYS A 146 20.87 -8.19 -9.09
CA LYS A 146 21.42 -8.84 -10.29
C LYS A 146 20.38 -9.71 -11.00
N GLU A 147 19.30 -10.02 -10.30
CA GLU A 147 18.18 -10.79 -10.80
C GLU A 147 17.38 -9.98 -11.84
N PRO A 148 16.79 -10.66 -12.83
CA PRO A 148 16.07 -9.99 -13.92
C PRO A 148 14.73 -9.40 -13.48
N GLU A 149 14.20 -9.83 -12.35
CA GLU A 149 12.86 -9.49 -11.89
C GLU A 149 12.88 -9.01 -10.45
N VAL A 150 11.93 -8.14 -10.12
CA VAL A 150 11.68 -7.67 -8.75
C VAL A 150 10.21 -7.38 -8.55
N VAL A 151 9.68 -7.71 -7.38
CA VAL A 151 8.31 -7.33 -7.03
C VAL A 151 8.27 -5.84 -6.66
N ILE A 152 7.34 -5.11 -7.25
CA ILE A 152 7.09 -3.70 -6.98
C ILE A 152 5.81 -3.56 -6.15
N ASN A 153 5.89 -2.83 -5.03
CA ASN A 153 4.71 -2.29 -4.36
C ASN A 153 4.35 -0.95 -4.99
N THR A 154 3.23 -0.88 -5.69
CA THR A 154 2.85 0.32 -6.46
C THR A 154 2.46 1.49 -5.55
N GLU A 155 1.82 1.22 -4.41
CA GLU A 155 1.03 2.19 -3.64
C GLU A 155 0.09 3.02 -4.54
N TYR A 156 -0.55 2.37 -5.53
CA TYR A 156 -1.38 3.02 -6.55
C TYR A 156 -2.61 3.78 -6.03
N GLY A 157 -2.97 3.64 -4.76
CA GLY A 157 -4.07 4.35 -4.12
C GLY A 157 -3.88 5.87 -4.19
N ALA A 158 -2.62 6.33 -4.26
CA ALA A 158 -2.24 7.72 -4.45
C ALA A 158 -2.46 8.27 -5.88
N PHE A 159 -2.82 7.43 -6.85
CA PHE A 159 -3.08 7.87 -8.22
C PHE A 159 -4.17 8.96 -8.26
N GLY A 160 -3.97 9.99 -9.09
CA GLY A 160 -4.85 11.16 -9.17
C GLY A 160 -4.35 12.39 -8.40
N GLN A 161 -3.40 12.24 -7.48
CA GLN A 161 -2.84 13.34 -6.68
C GLN A 161 -2.11 14.42 -7.49
N LYS A 162 -1.75 14.16 -8.75
CA LYS A 162 -1.17 15.14 -9.67
C LYS A 162 -2.20 15.65 -10.68
N GLY A 163 -3.48 15.40 -10.42
CA GLY A 163 -4.60 15.85 -11.24
C GLY A 163 -5.06 14.85 -12.30
N GLU A 164 -4.49 13.65 -12.35
CA GLU A 164 -4.79 12.64 -13.38
C GLU A 164 -6.26 12.19 -13.37
N LEU A 165 -6.94 12.34 -12.23
CA LEU A 165 -8.34 11.97 -12.05
C LEU A 165 -9.29 13.17 -12.01
N ASN A 166 -8.82 14.41 -12.22
CA ASN A 166 -9.63 15.62 -12.00
C ASN A 166 -10.91 15.67 -12.84
N CYS A 167 -10.86 15.19 -14.09
CA CYS A 167 -12.02 15.13 -14.98
C CYS A 167 -12.96 13.96 -14.69
N TRP A 168 -12.50 12.95 -13.96
CA TRP A 168 -13.28 11.75 -13.62
C TRP A 168 -13.91 11.82 -12.23
N ARG A 169 -13.38 12.68 -11.35
CA ARG A 169 -13.93 12.91 -10.01
C ARG A 169 -15.19 13.75 -10.07
N THR A 170 -16.28 13.17 -9.59
CA THR A 170 -17.57 13.83 -9.42
C THR A 170 -17.51 14.85 -8.28
N GLN A 171 -18.60 15.61 -8.10
CA GLN A 171 -18.75 16.48 -6.92
C GLN A 171 -18.71 15.68 -5.61
N PHE A 172 -19.22 14.45 -5.60
CA PHE A 172 -19.29 13.61 -4.40
C PHE A 172 -17.91 13.10 -4.01
N ASP A 173 -17.08 12.71 -4.99
CA ASP A 173 -15.68 12.33 -4.75
C ASP A 173 -14.86 13.50 -4.19
N LYS A 174 -15.19 14.74 -4.59
CA LYS A 174 -14.52 15.96 -4.14
C LYS A 174 -14.94 16.34 -2.72
N CYS A 175 -16.23 16.29 -2.40
CA CYS A 175 -16.75 16.53 -1.06
C CYS A 175 -16.21 15.51 -0.04
N MET A 176 -16.33 14.21 -0.34
CA MET A 176 -15.86 13.14 0.55
C MET A 176 -14.35 13.24 0.82
N ASP A 177 -13.55 13.57 -0.20
CA ASP A 177 -12.11 13.78 -0.03
C ASP A 177 -11.80 14.99 0.86
N ALA A 178 -12.52 16.10 0.68
CA ALA A 178 -12.36 17.31 1.48
C ALA A 178 -12.68 17.08 2.97
N GLU A 179 -13.64 16.20 3.26
CA GLU A 179 -14.05 15.83 4.63
C GLU A 179 -13.22 14.70 5.24
N SER A 180 -12.38 14.02 4.44
CA SER A 180 -11.56 12.92 4.92
C SER A 180 -10.41 13.38 5.84
N LEU A 181 -9.84 12.44 6.61
CA LEU A 181 -8.68 12.71 7.47
C LEU A 181 -7.46 13.28 6.72
N HIS A 182 -7.32 12.95 5.44
CA HIS A 182 -6.19 13.35 4.60
C HIS A 182 -6.68 13.85 3.24
N PRO A 183 -7.18 15.10 3.17
CA PRO A 183 -7.66 15.68 1.92
C PRO A 183 -6.57 15.73 0.85
N GLY A 184 -6.93 15.43 -0.39
CA GLY A 184 -6.01 15.41 -1.53
C GLY A 184 -5.02 14.24 -1.50
N LYS A 185 -5.18 13.26 -0.60
CA LYS A 185 -4.38 12.03 -0.54
C LYS A 185 -5.22 10.80 -0.87
N GLN A 186 -4.56 9.75 -1.38
CA GLN A 186 -5.18 8.45 -1.66
C GLN A 186 -6.44 8.55 -2.55
N LEU A 187 -6.39 9.43 -3.56
CA LEU A 187 -7.57 9.79 -4.35
C LEU A 187 -8.16 8.60 -5.11
N TYR A 188 -7.33 7.75 -5.69
CA TYR A 188 -7.82 6.55 -6.36
C TYR A 188 -8.39 5.54 -5.36
N GLU A 189 -7.72 5.31 -4.21
CA GLU A 189 -8.23 4.42 -3.16
C GLU A 189 -9.61 4.86 -2.65
N LYS A 190 -9.82 6.17 -2.51
CA LYS A 190 -11.11 6.76 -2.14
C LYS A 190 -12.25 6.43 -3.11
N MET A 191 -11.94 6.27 -4.39
CA MET A 191 -12.95 5.98 -5.40
C MET A 191 -13.30 4.48 -5.50
N VAL A 192 -12.50 3.57 -4.93
CA VAL A 192 -12.65 2.12 -5.17
C VAL A 192 -12.66 1.24 -3.93
N SER A 193 -12.14 1.70 -2.80
CA SER A 193 -12.00 0.83 -1.61
C SER A 193 -13.21 0.86 -0.70
N GLY A 194 -13.40 -0.24 0.03
CA GLY A 194 -14.61 -0.51 0.81
C GLY A 194 -14.90 0.50 1.91
N ILE A 195 -13.88 1.13 2.51
CA ILE A 195 -14.11 2.15 3.55
C ILE A 195 -14.75 3.43 2.99
N TYR A 196 -14.54 3.73 1.70
CA TYR A 196 -15.02 4.98 1.08
C TYR A 196 -16.24 4.78 0.19
N LEU A 197 -16.46 3.59 -0.36
CA LEU A 197 -17.65 3.34 -1.20
C LEU A 197 -18.95 3.62 -0.45
N GLY A 198 -19.04 3.23 0.83
CA GLY A 198 -20.19 3.55 1.68
C GLY A 198 -20.38 5.05 1.90
N GLU A 199 -19.28 5.78 2.15
CA GLU A 199 -19.31 7.24 2.32
C GLU A 199 -19.68 7.97 1.03
N LEU A 200 -19.16 7.54 -0.11
CA LEU A 200 -19.52 8.10 -1.42
C LEU A 200 -21.03 7.94 -1.68
N VAL A 201 -21.59 6.75 -1.41
CA VAL A 201 -23.03 6.51 -1.49
C VAL A 201 -23.79 7.40 -0.50
N ARG A 202 -23.30 7.55 0.74
CA ARG A 202 -23.91 8.44 1.74
C ARG A 202 -24.00 9.88 1.23
N HIS A 203 -22.93 10.43 0.64
CA HIS A 203 -22.96 11.78 0.05
C HIS A 203 -24.00 11.92 -1.06
N ILE A 204 -24.11 10.91 -1.94
CA ILE A 204 -25.13 10.90 -3.01
C ILE A 204 -26.53 10.87 -2.42
N LEU A 205 -26.77 10.01 -1.42
CA LEU A 205 -28.08 9.89 -0.77
C LEU A 205 -28.48 11.19 -0.07
N VAL A 206 -27.56 11.83 0.65
CA VAL A 206 -27.81 13.14 1.28
C VAL A 206 -28.22 14.18 0.25
N TYR A 207 -27.46 14.29 -0.85
CA TYR A 207 -27.80 15.20 -1.95
C TYR A 207 -29.20 14.93 -2.52
N LEU A 208 -29.55 13.67 -2.79
CA LEU A 208 -30.88 13.31 -3.31
C LEU A 208 -32.01 13.62 -2.33
N VAL A 209 -31.78 13.52 -1.02
CA VAL A 209 -32.74 13.94 0.00
C VAL A 209 -32.92 15.45 -0.02
N GLU A 210 -31.83 16.22 -0.04
CA GLU A 210 -31.87 17.69 -0.10
C GLU A 210 -32.58 18.20 -1.37
N GLN A 211 -32.45 17.47 -2.48
CA GLN A 211 -33.19 17.74 -3.73
C GLN A 211 -34.67 17.28 -3.69
N ASN A 212 -35.17 16.79 -2.55
CA ASN A 212 -36.51 16.23 -2.36
C ASN A 212 -36.83 15.01 -3.26
N ILE A 213 -35.80 14.32 -3.77
CA ILE A 213 -35.95 13.13 -4.62
C ILE A 213 -36.14 11.88 -3.76
N LEU A 214 -35.41 11.77 -2.65
CA LEU A 214 -35.48 10.66 -1.71
C LEU A 214 -36.03 11.08 -0.34
N PHE A 215 -36.61 10.10 0.37
CA PHE A 215 -37.05 10.19 1.77
C PHE A 215 -37.90 11.44 2.12
N ARG A 216 -38.68 11.95 1.15
CA ARG A 216 -39.54 13.13 1.32
C ARG A 216 -38.78 14.37 1.86
N GLY A 217 -37.50 14.52 1.51
CA GLY A 217 -36.69 15.64 1.95
C GLY A 217 -36.23 15.58 3.42
N LYS A 218 -36.41 14.44 4.10
CA LYS A 218 -36.07 14.30 5.52
C LYS A 218 -34.86 13.39 5.73
N LEU A 219 -33.81 13.94 6.31
CA LEU A 219 -32.68 13.16 6.80
C LEU A 219 -33.03 12.50 8.14
N PRO A 220 -32.55 11.27 8.42
CA PRO A 220 -32.69 10.66 9.72
C PRO A 220 -31.93 11.45 10.79
N GLU A 221 -32.41 11.40 12.04
CA GLU A 221 -31.68 11.93 13.19
C GLU A 221 -30.37 11.16 13.40
N ARG A 222 -29.32 11.87 13.82
CA ARG A 222 -27.97 11.32 14.03
C ARG A 222 -27.92 10.39 15.24
#